data_AF-A0A4V0ZGP1-F1
#
_entry.id   AF-A0A4V0ZGP1-F1
#
_cell.length_a   1.000
_cell.length_b   1.000
_cell.length_c   1.000
_cell.angle_alpha   90.00
_cell.angle_beta   90.00
_cell.angle_gamma   90.00
#
_symmetry.space_group_name_H-M   'P 1'
#
loop_
_entity.id
_entity.type
_entity.pdbx_description
1 polymer ?
#
loop_
_entity_poly.entity_id
_entity_poly.type
_entity_poly.pdbx_seq_one_letter_code
_entity_poly.pdbx_strand_id
1 'polypeptide(L)'
;MNICLAADANYLQHLVVTMASVIINSNPKEPLDFTVLTDGSINPDCLNGISGGRSYGVRVINAAELVHEHMEIDTECRWPVAVYYRLLLPSLCESDSRIIYLDCDTIVRKPLDELWNLPMEEYSVAGVADDGFGHKKRLAQYGVQLRNEYLNSGVMLWNLDRIRCGDYERRLEDASMRLPNPEFPDQDWINIMFDTEKKIIPAKWNAMSHIFERKRGTVINDSEELRAATCDPYICHFTNIKPWTMTYTAHPYWFEYWEYLARTSFAGRKYWGIVKKQFLSSDQSLLYRLVRFVKK
;
A
#
# COMPACT_ATOMS: atom_id res chain seq x y z
N MET A 1 5.23 16.43 2.44
CA MET A 1 4.94 15.22 1.64
C MET A 1 3.63 14.64 2.12
N ASN A 2 2.71 14.40 1.20
CA ASN A 2 1.37 13.88 1.49
C ASN A 2 1.34 12.37 1.25
N ILE A 3 0.84 11.61 2.21
CA ILE A 3 0.68 10.16 2.12
C ILE A 3 -0.77 9.80 2.39
N CYS A 4 -1.35 8.94 1.55
CA CYS A 4 -2.67 8.39 1.76
C CYS A 4 -2.62 6.91 2.09
N LEU A 5 -3.45 6.48 3.03
CA LEU A 5 -3.76 5.08 3.31
C LEU A 5 -5.27 4.91 3.43
N ALA A 6 -5.77 3.70 3.17
CA ALA A 6 -7.17 3.35 3.38
C ALA A 6 -7.29 2.15 4.33
N ALA A 7 -8.18 2.24 5.32
CA ALA A 7 -8.45 1.15 6.25
C ALA A 7 -9.82 1.24 6.94
N ASP A 8 -10.30 0.08 7.36
CA ASP A 8 -11.36 -0.08 8.35
C ASP A 8 -10.76 -0.33 9.75
N ALA A 9 -11.62 -0.54 10.75
CA ALA A 9 -11.19 -0.88 12.11
C ALA A 9 -10.38 -2.19 12.20
N ASN A 10 -10.59 -3.15 11.27
CA ASN A 10 -9.83 -4.41 11.25
C ASN A 10 -8.38 -4.17 10.84
N TYR A 11 -8.15 -3.22 9.93
CA TYR A 11 -6.81 -2.85 9.46
C TYR A 11 -6.15 -1.73 10.26
N LEU A 12 -6.82 -1.10 11.24
CA LEU A 12 -6.29 0.02 12.02
C LEU A 12 -4.89 -0.22 12.59
N GLN A 13 -4.63 -1.40 13.17
CA GLN A 13 -3.31 -1.72 13.71
C GLN A 13 -2.24 -1.70 12.60
N HIS A 14 -2.56 -2.27 11.44
CA HIS A 14 -1.65 -2.42 10.31
C HIS A 14 -1.39 -1.07 9.64
N LEU A 15 -2.44 -0.25 9.50
CA LEU A 15 -2.33 1.15 9.09
C LEU A 15 -1.34 1.92 9.95
N VAL A 16 -1.46 1.83 11.28
CA VAL A 16 -0.56 2.53 12.22
C VAL A 16 0.88 1.99 12.13
N VAL A 17 1.05 0.70 11.84
CA VAL A 17 2.38 0.11 11.59
C VAL A 17 3.02 0.67 10.32
N THR A 18 2.27 0.77 9.21
CA THR A 18 2.77 1.38 7.97
C THR A 18 3.12 2.85 8.21
N MET A 19 2.24 3.62 8.87
CA MET A 19 2.53 5.01 9.26
C MET A 19 3.81 5.12 10.10
N ALA A 20 4.02 4.22 11.07
CA ALA A 20 5.24 4.20 11.88
C ALA A 20 6.49 3.96 11.03
N SER A 21 6.45 3.03 10.09
CA SER A 21 7.57 2.78 9.18
C SER A 21 7.92 4.00 8.33
N VAL A 22 6.91 4.74 7.84
CA VAL A 22 7.13 6.00 7.13
C VAL A 22 7.74 7.05 8.05
N ILE A 23 7.14 7.29 9.22
CA ILE A 23 7.56 8.35 10.16
C ILE A 23 9.01 8.15 10.58
N ILE A 24 9.41 6.92 10.88
CA ILE A 24 10.75 6.59 11.38
C ILE A 24 11.81 6.71 10.28
N ASN A 25 11.49 6.36 9.02
CA ASN A 25 12.48 6.31 7.94
C ASN A 25 12.47 7.51 7.00
N SER A 26 11.47 8.40 7.09
CA SER A 26 11.41 9.60 6.25
C SER A 26 12.37 10.68 6.74
N ASN A 27 12.85 11.52 5.82
CA ASN A 27 13.70 12.67 6.14
C ASN A 27 13.02 13.60 7.17
N PRO A 28 13.62 13.81 8.37
CA PRO A 28 12.98 14.55 9.46
C PRO A 28 12.81 16.04 9.19
N LYS A 29 13.45 16.58 8.14
CA LYS A 29 13.36 18.01 7.76
C LYS A 29 12.15 18.33 6.89
N GLU A 30 11.62 17.35 6.17
CA GLU A 30 10.48 17.54 5.28
C GLU A 30 9.18 17.35 6.04
N PRO A 31 8.14 18.20 5.90
CA PRO A 31 6.85 17.97 6.56
C PRO A 31 6.19 16.68 6.05
N LEU A 32 5.41 16.03 6.92
CA LEU A 32 4.74 14.77 6.62
C LEU A 32 3.29 14.84 7.06
N ASP A 33 2.38 14.65 6.11
CA ASP A 33 0.95 14.74 6.32
C ASP A 33 0.28 13.47 5.81
N PHE A 34 -0.51 12.84 6.68
CA PHE A 34 -1.25 11.63 6.38
C PHE A 34 -2.73 11.94 6.13
N THR A 35 -3.27 11.39 5.06
CA THR A 35 -4.72 11.26 4.84
C THR A 35 -5.11 9.81 5.03
N VAL A 36 -6.06 9.54 5.92
CA VAL A 36 -6.60 8.20 6.15
C VAL A 36 -8.03 8.15 5.67
N LEU A 37 -8.28 7.34 4.65
CA LEU A 37 -9.61 7.05 4.13
C LEU A 37 -10.20 5.87 4.89
N THR A 38 -11.41 6.01 5.41
CA THR A 38 -12.04 5.00 6.26
C THR A 38 -13.55 4.94 6.04
N ASP A 39 -14.21 3.95 6.60
CA ASP A 39 -15.67 3.82 6.68
C ASP A 39 -16.27 4.56 7.89
N GLY A 40 -15.47 5.34 8.60
CA GLY A 40 -15.83 6.03 9.84
C GLY A 40 -15.60 5.18 11.10
N SER A 41 -15.11 3.94 10.97
CA SER A 41 -14.84 3.06 12.11
C SER A 41 -13.52 3.34 12.84
N ILE A 42 -12.64 4.16 12.24
CA ILE A 42 -11.34 4.52 12.83
C ILE A 42 -11.47 5.73 13.75
N ASN A 43 -11.09 5.56 15.02
CA ASN A 43 -10.89 6.67 15.94
C ASN A 43 -9.56 7.40 15.62
N PRO A 44 -9.58 8.69 15.23
CA PRO A 44 -8.37 9.47 14.93
C PRO A 44 -7.33 9.50 16.05
N ASP A 45 -7.76 9.41 17.32
CA ASP A 45 -6.84 9.38 18.46
C ASP A 45 -5.86 8.20 18.41
N CYS A 46 -6.25 7.10 17.76
CA CYS A 46 -5.38 5.92 17.60
C CYS A 46 -4.21 6.15 16.63
N LEU A 47 -4.28 7.21 15.81
CA LEU A 47 -3.26 7.57 14.81
C LEU A 47 -2.18 8.49 15.40
N ASN A 48 -2.42 9.01 16.60
CA ASN A 48 -1.48 9.83 17.35
C ASN A 48 -0.51 8.96 18.18
N GLY A 49 0.60 9.57 18.61
CA GLY A 49 1.52 8.93 19.56
C GLY A 49 2.41 7.85 18.94
N ILE A 50 2.60 7.85 17.62
CA ILE A 50 3.61 7.03 16.98
C ILE A 50 5.00 7.53 17.40
N SER A 51 5.80 6.64 18.00
CA SER A 51 7.13 7.00 18.48
C SER A 51 8.09 7.18 17.31
N GLY A 52 8.53 8.41 17.06
CA GLY A 52 9.46 8.71 15.95
C GLY A 52 10.18 10.06 16.02
N GLY A 53 9.98 10.84 17.09
CA GLY A 53 10.74 12.08 17.34
C GLY A 53 10.46 13.24 16.38
N ARG A 54 9.45 13.15 15.52
CA ARG A 54 9.05 14.21 14.58
C ARG A 54 7.55 14.45 14.60
N SER A 55 7.14 15.68 14.32
CA SER A 55 5.74 16.05 14.10
C SER A 55 5.26 15.54 12.74
N TYR A 56 3.98 15.17 12.68
CA TYR A 56 3.26 14.78 11.47
C TYR A 56 1.80 15.23 11.58
N GLY A 57 1.19 15.59 10.45
CA GLY A 57 -0.24 15.87 10.36
C GLY A 57 -1.02 14.59 10.07
N VAL A 58 -2.25 14.50 10.57
CA VAL A 58 -3.19 13.42 10.21
C VAL A 58 -4.57 14.01 9.98
N ARG A 59 -5.16 13.68 8.83
CA ARG A 59 -6.54 13.96 8.47
C ARG A 59 -7.25 12.63 8.20
N VAL A 60 -8.44 12.45 8.78
CA VAL A 60 -9.27 11.25 8.57
C VAL A 60 -10.50 11.66 7.77
N ILE A 61 -10.82 10.90 6.72
CA ILE A 61 -11.95 11.16 5.83
C ILE A 61 -12.82 9.89 5.77
N ASN A 62 -14.12 10.04 6.05
CA ASN A 62 -15.08 8.96 5.81
C ASN A 62 -15.38 8.90 4.30
N ALA A 63 -14.99 7.81 3.66
CA ALA A 63 -15.11 7.57 2.23
C ALA A 63 -16.21 6.56 1.88
N ALA A 64 -16.84 5.92 2.87
CA ALA A 64 -17.84 4.87 2.62
C ALA A 64 -19.05 5.37 1.82
N GLU A 65 -19.58 6.54 2.17
CA GLU A 65 -20.77 7.10 1.52
C GLU A 65 -20.50 7.44 0.05
N LEU A 66 -19.38 8.11 -0.21
CA LEU A 66 -18.99 8.57 -1.55
C LEU A 66 -18.70 7.43 -2.53
N VAL A 67 -18.20 6.29 -2.03
CA VAL A 67 -17.94 5.14 -2.90
C VAL A 67 -19.21 4.63 -3.55
N HIS A 68 -20.30 4.53 -2.78
CA HIS A 68 -21.58 4.03 -3.31
C HIS A 68 -22.32 5.08 -4.16
N GLU A 69 -22.02 6.36 -4.01
CA GLU A 69 -22.56 7.43 -4.84
C GLU A 69 -21.93 7.45 -6.24
N HIS A 70 -20.64 7.13 -6.34
CA HIS A 70 -19.87 7.26 -7.58
C HIS A 70 -19.63 5.94 -8.32
N MET A 71 -19.85 4.79 -7.69
CA MET A 71 -19.49 3.49 -8.25
C MET A 71 -20.54 2.43 -7.96
N GLU A 72 -20.96 1.72 -9.00
CA GLU A 72 -21.68 0.46 -8.84
C GLU A 72 -20.68 -0.63 -8.47
N ILE A 73 -20.66 -1.01 -7.19
CA ILE A 73 -19.72 -2.00 -6.66
C ILE A 73 -20.48 -3.25 -6.26
N ASP A 74 -19.96 -4.39 -6.72
CA ASP A 74 -20.39 -5.69 -6.22
C ASP A 74 -19.95 -5.85 -4.75
N THR A 75 -20.92 -5.76 -3.84
CA THR A 75 -20.69 -5.96 -2.40
C THR A 75 -20.45 -7.42 -2.02
N GLU A 76 -20.70 -8.38 -2.93
CA GLU A 76 -20.38 -9.79 -2.74
C GLU A 76 -18.93 -10.12 -3.17
N CYS A 77 -18.18 -9.11 -3.64
CA CYS A 77 -16.77 -9.24 -3.96
C CYS A 77 -15.97 -9.69 -2.73
N ARG A 78 -14.95 -10.54 -2.94
CA ARG A 78 -14.06 -11.02 -1.86
C ARG A 78 -13.25 -9.90 -1.17
N TRP A 79 -13.19 -8.72 -1.78
CA TRP A 79 -12.39 -7.60 -1.32
C TRP A 79 -13.25 -6.62 -0.51
N PRO A 80 -12.73 -6.06 0.60
CA PRO A 80 -13.46 -5.07 1.36
C PRO A 80 -13.67 -3.79 0.55
N VAL A 81 -14.79 -3.08 0.76
CA VAL A 81 -15.11 -1.82 0.07
C VAL A 81 -13.97 -0.79 0.15
N ALA A 82 -13.19 -0.83 1.24
CA ALA A 82 -12.04 0.06 1.44
C ALA A 82 -10.99 0.02 0.31
N VAL A 83 -10.91 -1.05 -0.49
CA VAL A 83 -9.97 -1.10 -1.64
C VAL A 83 -10.28 -0.01 -2.67
N TYR A 84 -11.56 0.36 -2.83
CA TYR A 84 -12.03 1.38 -3.77
C TYR A 84 -11.79 2.81 -3.29
N TYR A 85 -11.52 3.05 -1.99
CA TYR A 85 -11.35 4.42 -1.46
C TYR A 85 -10.26 5.22 -2.17
N ARG A 86 -9.20 4.55 -2.65
CA ARG A 86 -8.12 5.21 -3.39
C ARG A 86 -8.59 5.84 -4.71
N LEU A 87 -9.66 5.33 -5.32
CA LEU A 87 -10.25 5.92 -6.52
C LEU A 87 -10.97 7.24 -6.23
N LEU A 88 -11.23 7.57 -4.96
CA LEU A 88 -11.80 8.86 -4.57
C LEU A 88 -10.74 9.94 -4.31
N LEU A 89 -9.44 9.61 -4.44
CA LEU A 89 -8.35 10.55 -4.19
C LEU A 89 -8.48 11.89 -4.94
N PRO A 90 -8.83 11.93 -6.24
CA PRO A 90 -8.95 13.20 -6.96
C PRO A 90 -10.00 14.14 -6.36
N SER A 91 -11.09 13.59 -5.84
CA SER A 91 -12.21 14.33 -5.25
C SER A 91 -12.02 14.61 -3.75
N LEU A 92 -11.36 13.71 -3.01
CA LEU A 92 -11.18 13.85 -1.55
C LEU A 92 -9.97 14.69 -1.16
N CYS A 93 -8.97 14.82 -2.04
CA CYS A 93 -7.72 15.53 -1.80
C CYS A 93 -7.58 16.71 -2.77
N GLU A 94 -8.62 17.54 -2.88
CA GLU A 94 -8.70 18.66 -3.85
C GLU A 94 -7.55 19.66 -3.71
N SER A 95 -7.10 19.91 -2.47
CA SER A 95 -6.00 20.82 -2.15
C SER A 95 -4.61 20.27 -2.46
N ASP A 96 -4.49 18.96 -2.68
CA ASP A 96 -3.22 18.27 -2.85
C ASP A 96 -2.92 18.10 -4.34
N SER A 97 -1.75 18.57 -4.81
CA SER A 97 -1.34 18.39 -6.22
C SER A 97 -0.89 16.97 -6.54
N ARG A 98 -0.32 16.29 -5.54
CA ARG A 98 0.15 14.91 -5.64
C ARG A 98 0.09 14.20 -4.29
N ILE A 99 0.03 12.87 -4.33
CA ILE A 99 -0.03 12.06 -3.11
C ILE A 99 0.66 10.70 -3.33
N ILE A 100 1.38 10.19 -2.32
CA ILE A 100 1.84 8.80 -2.31
C ILE A 100 0.75 7.97 -1.62
N TYR A 101 0.17 7.03 -2.34
CA TYR A 101 -0.74 6.05 -1.77
C TYR A 101 0.04 4.79 -1.34
N LEU A 102 -0.23 4.30 -0.13
CA LEU A 102 0.32 3.06 0.42
C LEU A 102 -0.80 2.16 0.95
N ASP A 103 -0.75 0.87 0.61
CA ASP A 103 -1.55 -0.15 1.29
C ASP A 103 -1.03 -0.37 2.72
N CYS A 104 -1.94 -0.75 3.63
CA CYS A 104 -1.68 -0.92 5.06
C CYS A 104 -0.87 -2.18 5.42
N ASP A 105 -0.48 -2.96 4.42
CA ASP A 105 0.39 -4.13 4.52
C ASP A 105 1.75 -3.88 3.86
N THR A 106 2.20 -2.61 3.94
CA THR A 106 3.53 -2.18 3.50
C THR A 106 4.40 -1.76 4.67
N ILE A 107 5.72 -1.91 4.50
CA ILE A 107 6.75 -1.39 5.40
C ILE A 107 7.72 -0.55 4.59
N VAL A 108 7.79 0.73 4.92
CA VAL A 108 8.74 1.70 4.34
C VAL A 108 10.04 1.64 5.13
N ARG A 109 11.13 1.29 4.45
CA ARG A 109 12.46 1.04 5.03
C ARG A 109 13.43 2.19 4.82
N LYS A 110 13.10 3.13 3.92
CA LYS A 110 13.98 4.21 3.45
C LYS A 110 13.19 5.48 3.15
N PRO A 111 13.85 6.65 3.08
CA PRO A 111 13.18 7.91 2.75
C PRO A 111 12.46 7.85 1.39
N LEU A 112 11.27 8.47 1.34
CA LEU A 112 10.41 8.50 0.15
C LEU A 112 10.69 9.71 -0.75
N ASP A 113 11.68 10.55 -0.43
CA ASP A 113 11.99 11.79 -1.12
C ASP A 113 12.25 11.58 -2.62
N GLU A 114 12.97 10.50 -3.00
CA GLU A 114 13.20 10.14 -4.40
C GLU A 114 11.89 9.80 -5.13
N LEU A 115 10.98 9.06 -4.49
CA LEU A 115 9.67 8.70 -5.05
C LEU A 115 8.79 9.94 -5.16
N TRP A 116 8.72 10.74 -4.10
CA TRP A 116 7.92 11.95 -4.03
C TRP A 116 8.31 12.98 -5.10
N ASN A 117 9.59 13.06 -5.45
CA ASN A 117 10.12 14.02 -6.41
C ASN A 117 10.21 13.48 -7.85
N LEU A 118 9.58 12.33 -8.16
CA LEU A 118 9.55 11.83 -9.52
C LEU A 118 8.91 12.84 -10.50
N PRO A 119 9.49 13.03 -11.70
CA PRO A 119 8.85 13.76 -12.80
C PRO A 119 7.59 13.03 -13.27
N MET A 120 6.46 13.74 -13.25
CA MET A 120 5.11 13.23 -13.48
C MET A 120 4.29 14.08 -14.45
N GLU A 121 4.90 15.05 -15.13
CA GLU A 121 4.22 16.00 -16.01
C GLU A 121 3.36 15.28 -17.07
N GLU A 122 3.85 14.16 -17.59
CA GLU A 122 3.18 13.32 -18.59
C GLU A 122 2.38 12.15 -18.02
N TYR A 123 2.41 11.94 -16.70
CA TYR A 123 1.89 10.73 -16.04
C TYR A 123 0.88 11.06 -14.96
N SER A 124 -0.27 10.39 -15.01
CA SER A 124 -1.34 10.49 -14.02
C SER A 124 -0.99 9.68 -12.77
N VAL A 125 -0.35 8.53 -12.95
CA VAL A 125 0.09 7.67 -11.84
C VAL A 125 1.47 7.06 -12.11
N ALA A 126 2.20 6.71 -11.04
CA ALA A 126 3.42 5.92 -11.12
C ALA A 126 3.37 4.77 -10.12
N GLY A 127 3.87 3.61 -10.52
CA GLY A 127 3.86 2.40 -9.71
C GLY A 127 4.79 1.34 -10.27
N VAL A 128 4.94 0.24 -9.52
CA VAL A 128 5.76 -0.90 -9.93
C VAL A 128 4.91 -1.88 -10.73
N ALA A 129 5.48 -2.41 -11.81
CA ALA A 129 4.82 -3.43 -12.60
C ALA A 129 4.55 -4.71 -11.77
N ASP A 130 3.35 -5.25 -11.91
CA ASP A 130 2.92 -6.52 -11.36
C ASP A 130 2.52 -7.43 -12.52
N ASP A 131 3.37 -8.39 -12.80
CA ASP A 131 3.23 -9.37 -13.87
C ASP A 131 3.20 -10.80 -13.34
N GLY A 132 3.36 -10.99 -12.03
CA GLY A 132 3.43 -12.28 -11.36
C GLY A 132 2.16 -13.15 -11.49
N PHE A 133 1.04 -12.57 -11.94
CA PHE A 133 -0.25 -13.27 -12.08
C PHE A 133 -0.81 -13.24 -13.51
N GLY A 134 -0.05 -12.74 -14.50
CA GLY A 134 -0.53 -12.67 -15.88
C GLY A 134 -1.76 -11.78 -16.06
N HIS A 135 -1.86 -10.68 -15.29
CA HIS A 135 -3.02 -9.78 -15.25
C HIS A 135 -3.46 -9.31 -16.65
N LYS A 136 -2.52 -8.94 -17.53
CA LYS A 136 -2.84 -8.56 -18.93
C LYS A 136 -3.51 -9.69 -19.71
N LYS A 137 -3.01 -10.93 -19.57
CA LYS A 137 -3.58 -12.10 -20.24
C LYS A 137 -4.97 -12.43 -19.70
N ARG A 138 -5.19 -12.23 -18.40
CA ARG A 138 -6.52 -12.37 -17.80
C ARG A 138 -7.47 -11.31 -18.33
N LEU A 139 -7.09 -10.02 -18.30
CA LEU A 139 -7.93 -8.93 -18.80
C LEU A 139 -8.32 -9.11 -20.28
N ALA A 140 -7.39 -9.62 -21.10
CA ALA A 140 -7.64 -9.95 -22.49
C ALA A 140 -8.78 -10.98 -22.69
N GLN A 141 -9.01 -11.89 -21.73
CA GLN A 141 -10.12 -12.87 -21.79
C GLN A 141 -11.48 -12.19 -21.61
N TYR A 142 -11.51 -11.02 -20.98
CA TYR A 142 -12.70 -10.17 -20.84
C TYR A 142 -12.78 -9.08 -21.92
N GLY A 143 -11.96 -9.16 -22.98
CA GLY A 143 -11.93 -8.17 -24.06
C GLY A 143 -11.18 -6.88 -23.72
N VAL A 144 -10.55 -6.78 -22.56
CA VAL A 144 -9.77 -5.61 -22.15
C VAL A 144 -8.29 -5.80 -22.52
N GLN A 145 -7.85 -5.11 -23.58
CA GLN A 145 -6.46 -5.12 -24.02
C GLN A 145 -5.72 -3.90 -23.48
N LEU A 146 -4.69 -4.13 -22.66
CA LEU A 146 -3.78 -3.09 -22.19
C LEU A 146 -2.55 -2.98 -23.09
N ARG A 147 -2.20 -1.76 -23.48
CA ARG A 147 -1.02 -1.45 -24.28
C ARG A 147 0.25 -1.55 -23.45
N ASN A 148 0.24 -1.01 -22.23
CA ASN A 148 1.41 -0.95 -21.36
C ASN A 148 1.35 -1.98 -20.22
N GLU A 149 2.36 -2.00 -19.35
CA GLU A 149 2.51 -2.92 -18.23
C GLU A 149 1.41 -2.74 -17.19
N TYR A 150 1.06 -3.81 -16.49
CA TYR A 150 0.06 -3.75 -15.43
C TYR A 150 0.74 -3.36 -14.12
N LEU A 151 0.24 -2.34 -13.40
CA LEU A 151 0.79 -1.86 -12.13
C LEU A 151 0.12 -2.53 -10.93
N ASN A 152 0.89 -2.79 -9.87
CA ASN A 152 0.31 -2.98 -8.54
C ASN A 152 -0.21 -1.65 -7.99
N SER A 153 -1.39 -1.64 -7.35
CA SER A 153 -2.01 -0.41 -6.82
C SER A 153 -1.65 -0.09 -5.37
N GLY A 154 -0.89 -0.94 -4.68
CA GLY A 154 -0.60 -0.79 -3.25
C GLY A 154 0.56 0.13 -2.90
N VAL A 155 1.38 0.53 -3.89
CA VAL A 155 2.33 1.63 -3.76
C VAL A 155 2.27 2.46 -5.02
N MET A 156 1.74 3.67 -4.93
CA MET A 156 1.56 4.54 -6.08
C MET A 156 1.86 6.01 -5.77
N LEU A 157 2.45 6.72 -6.72
CA LEU A 157 2.45 8.18 -6.73
C LEU A 157 1.34 8.66 -7.68
N TRP A 158 0.42 9.45 -7.16
CA TRP A 158 -0.69 10.05 -7.91
C TRP A 158 -0.39 11.50 -8.23
N ASN A 159 -0.53 11.89 -9.49
CA ASN A 159 -0.51 13.28 -9.94
C ASN A 159 -1.95 13.79 -10.02
N LEU A 160 -2.45 14.33 -8.91
CA LEU A 160 -3.85 14.71 -8.78
C LEU A 160 -4.20 15.92 -9.65
N ASP A 161 -3.27 16.86 -9.86
CA ASP A 161 -3.48 17.99 -10.77
C ASP A 161 -3.73 17.52 -12.21
N ARG A 162 -2.90 16.60 -12.70
CA ARG A 162 -3.08 16.02 -14.05
C ARG A 162 -4.38 15.22 -14.13
N ILE A 163 -4.70 14.43 -13.11
CA ILE A 163 -5.93 13.62 -13.10
C ILE A 163 -7.16 14.51 -13.15
N ARG A 164 -7.21 15.58 -12.34
CA ARG A 164 -8.32 16.55 -12.32
C ARG A 164 -8.43 17.40 -13.58
N CYS A 165 -7.33 17.63 -14.29
CA CYS A 165 -7.38 18.29 -15.60
C CYS A 165 -7.94 17.39 -16.71
N GLY A 166 -8.01 16.07 -16.47
CA GLY A 166 -8.68 15.12 -17.35
C GLY A 166 -10.16 14.93 -16.98
N ASP A 167 -10.84 14.07 -17.74
CA ASP A 167 -12.22 13.66 -17.50
C ASP A 167 -12.23 12.42 -16.60
N TYR A 168 -11.88 12.59 -15.31
CA TYR A 168 -11.63 11.49 -14.38
C TYR A 168 -12.88 10.64 -14.14
N GLU A 169 -14.01 11.27 -13.87
CA GLU A 169 -15.28 10.62 -13.60
C GLU A 169 -15.71 9.75 -14.79
N ARG A 170 -15.60 10.28 -16.01
CA ARG A 170 -15.87 9.51 -17.23
C ARG A 170 -14.90 8.36 -17.43
N ARG A 171 -13.61 8.56 -17.15
CA ARG A 171 -12.61 7.47 -17.25
C ARG A 171 -12.95 6.33 -16.29
N LEU A 172 -13.39 6.66 -15.09
CA LEU A 172 -13.81 5.68 -14.08
C LEU A 172 -15.07 4.93 -14.54
N GLU A 173 -16.08 5.65 -15.05
CA GLU A 173 -17.29 5.06 -15.62
C GLU A 173 -16.97 4.15 -16.82
N ASP A 174 -16.13 4.61 -17.74
CA ASP A 174 -15.69 3.81 -18.89
C ASP A 174 -14.92 2.55 -18.45
N ALA A 175 -14.10 2.65 -17.39
CA ALA A 175 -13.36 1.51 -16.85
C ALA A 175 -14.29 0.48 -16.19
N SER A 176 -15.27 0.93 -15.40
CA SER A 176 -16.25 0.04 -14.76
C SER A 176 -17.17 -0.62 -15.80
N MET A 177 -17.62 0.08 -16.83
CA MET A 177 -18.39 -0.51 -17.93
C MET A 177 -17.60 -1.55 -18.73
N ARG A 178 -16.31 -1.28 -18.97
CA ARG A 178 -15.42 -2.21 -19.69
C ARG A 178 -15.08 -3.46 -18.88
N LEU A 179 -15.06 -3.36 -17.56
CA LEU A 179 -14.83 -4.47 -16.65
C LEU A 179 -15.72 -4.36 -15.41
N PRO A 180 -17.00 -4.79 -15.51
CA PRO A 180 -17.97 -4.64 -14.41
C PRO A 180 -17.65 -5.50 -13.20
N ASN A 181 -17.01 -6.65 -13.41
CA ASN A 181 -16.66 -7.62 -12.36
C ASN A 181 -15.13 -7.81 -12.30
N PRO A 182 -14.38 -6.80 -11.82
CA PRO A 182 -12.93 -6.88 -11.74
C PRO A 182 -12.50 -7.91 -10.68
N GLU A 183 -11.46 -8.71 -10.98
CA GLU A 183 -10.91 -9.65 -10.01
C GLU A 183 -9.92 -8.97 -9.03
N PHE A 184 -9.23 -7.91 -9.49
CA PHE A 184 -8.45 -6.99 -8.64
C PHE A 184 -9.07 -5.60 -8.75
N PRO A 185 -9.99 -5.22 -7.86
CA PRO A 185 -10.94 -4.13 -8.07
C PRO A 185 -10.37 -2.80 -8.56
N ASP A 186 -9.90 -1.96 -7.65
CA ASP A 186 -9.28 -0.67 -7.93
C ASP A 186 -8.08 -0.82 -8.86
N GLN A 187 -7.30 -1.89 -8.69
CA GLN A 187 -6.08 -2.13 -9.44
C GLN A 187 -6.35 -2.31 -10.94
N ASP A 188 -7.42 -3.03 -11.29
CA ASP A 188 -7.84 -3.26 -12.66
C ASP A 188 -8.32 -1.95 -13.29
N TRP A 189 -9.20 -1.23 -12.60
CA TRP A 189 -9.73 0.04 -13.10
C TRP A 189 -8.64 1.10 -13.25
N ILE A 190 -7.72 1.24 -12.29
CA ILE A 190 -6.54 2.13 -12.41
C ILE A 190 -5.72 1.80 -13.67
N ASN A 191 -5.48 0.51 -13.92
CA ASN A 191 -4.69 0.08 -15.07
C ASN A 191 -5.42 0.30 -16.41
N ILE A 192 -6.75 0.25 -16.42
CA ILE A 192 -7.59 0.56 -17.57
C ILE A 192 -7.63 2.07 -17.83
N MET A 193 -7.88 2.88 -16.80
CA MET A 193 -8.00 4.34 -16.88
C MET A 193 -6.70 5.00 -17.34
N PHE A 194 -5.56 4.57 -16.79
CA PHE A 194 -4.28 5.23 -16.98
C PHE A 194 -3.32 4.42 -17.84
N ASP A 195 -3.82 3.53 -18.70
CA ASP A 195 -2.97 2.62 -19.48
C ASP A 195 -1.87 3.35 -20.25
N THR A 196 -2.15 4.51 -20.85
CA THR A 196 -1.18 5.32 -21.59
C THR A 196 -0.58 6.48 -20.79
N GLU A 197 -0.96 6.65 -19.52
CA GLU A 197 -0.58 7.79 -18.67
C GLU A 197 0.01 7.32 -17.33
N LYS A 198 0.68 6.16 -17.34
CA LYS A 198 1.32 5.59 -16.17
C LYS A 198 2.83 5.48 -16.34
N LYS A 199 3.57 5.74 -15.26
CA LYS A 199 5.02 5.60 -15.21
C LYS A 199 5.39 4.31 -14.47
N ILE A 200 6.20 3.46 -15.10
CA ILE A 200 6.81 2.32 -14.40
C ILE A 200 8.00 2.83 -13.58
N ILE A 201 8.06 2.43 -12.31
CA ILE A 201 9.18 2.77 -11.41
C ILE A 201 9.93 1.50 -10.98
N PRO A 202 11.18 1.61 -10.53
CA PRO A 202 11.99 0.45 -10.15
C PRO A 202 11.34 -0.41 -9.07
N ALA A 203 11.46 -1.73 -9.20
CA ALA A 203 10.83 -2.69 -8.28
C ALA A 203 11.23 -2.55 -6.79
N LYS A 204 12.34 -1.88 -6.48
CA LYS A 204 12.75 -1.53 -5.09
C LYS A 204 11.68 -0.73 -4.32
N TRP A 205 10.81 -0.02 -5.05
CA TRP A 205 9.73 0.80 -4.47
C TRP A 205 8.49 -0.02 -4.08
N ASN A 206 8.39 -1.28 -4.49
CA ASN A 206 7.25 -2.14 -4.15
C ASN A 206 7.69 -3.60 -4.24
N ALA A 207 8.47 -4.04 -3.26
CA ALA A 207 8.95 -5.42 -3.19
C ALA A 207 7.80 -6.35 -2.75
N MET A 208 7.02 -6.80 -3.73
CA MET A 208 5.86 -7.66 -3.54
C MET A 208 6.25 -9.08 -3.15
N SER A 209 5.41 -9.77 -2.39
CA SER A 209 5.71 -11.09 -1.84
C SER A 209 6.16 -12.13 -2.88
N HIS A 210 5.56 -12.10 -4.08
CA HIS A 210 5.83 -13.09 -5.12
C HIS A 210 7.28 -13.05 -5.65
N ILE A 211 8.00 -11.92 -5.57
CA ILE A 211 9.40 -11.83 -6.03
C ILE A 211 10.35 -12.67 -5.17
N PHE A 212 9.94 -13.01 -3.95
CA PHE A 212 10.69 -13.86 -3.01
C PHE A 212 10.28 -15.34 -3.10
N GLU A 213 9.22 -15.66 -3.83
CA GLU A 213 8.69 -17.01 -3.96
C GLU A 213 9.46 -17.80 -5.05
N ARG A 214 10.45 -18.60 -4.65
CA ARG A 214 11.30 -19.40 -5.57
C ARG A 214 10.53 -20.26 -6.59
N LYS A 215 9.27 -20.61 -6.32
CA LYS A 215 8.44 -21.50 -7.17
C LYS A 215 7.70 -20.77 -8.29
N ARG A 216 7.48 -19.45 -8.20
CA ARG A 216 6.69 -18.70 -9.18
C ARG A 216 7.51 -18.12 -10.34
N GLY A 217 8.84 -18.13 -10.21
CA GLY A 217 9.71 -17.37 -11.10
C GLY A 217 9.61 -15.88 -10.80
N THR A 218 10.69 -15.14 -11.00
CA THR A 218 10.65 -13.68 -11.02
C THR A 218 10.45 -13.24 -12.45
N VAL A 219 9.58 -12.26 -12.67
CA VAL A 219 9.38 -11.69 -14.01
C VAL A 219 10.31 -10.50 -14.25
N ILE A 220 10.96 -10.00 -13.19
CA ILE A 220 12.08 -9.06 -13.29
C ILE A 220 13.26 -9.81 -13.91
N ASN A 221 13.50 -9.54 -15.19
CA ASN A 221 14.59 -10.14 -15.97
C ASN A 221 15.94 -9.45 -15.73
N ASP A 222 15.92 -8.18 -15.32
CA ASP A 222 17.12 -7.43 -14.99
C ASP A 222 17.67 -7.88 -13.62
N SER A 223 18.88 -8.42 -13.60
CA SER A 223 19.49 -8.94 -12.38
C SER A 223 19.82 -7.87 -11.34
N GLU A 224 20.15 -6.65 -11.78
CA GLU A 224 20.44 -5.54 -10.88
C GLU A 224 19.16 -5.01 -10.25
N GLU A 225 18.10 -4.86 -11.04
CA GLU A 225 16.77 -4.49 -10.54
C GLU A 225 16.25 -5.53 -9.54
N LEU A 226 16.35 -6.82 -9.89
CA LEU A 226 15.95 -7.91 -9.00
C LEU A 226 16.74 -7.87 -7.69
N ARG A 227 18.06 -7.65 -7.76
CA ARG A 227 18.91 -7.55 -6.57
C ARG A 227 18.50 -6.34 -5.73
N ALA A 228 18.23 -5.19 -6.35
CA ALA A 228 17.79 -3.99 -5.64
C ALA A 228 16.45 -4.22 -4.92
N ALA A 229 15.50 -4.92 -5.56
CA ALA A 229 14.20 -5.23 -4.98
C ALA A 229 14.25 -6.32 -3.89
N THR A 230 15.19 -7.27 -3.98
CA THR A 230 15.24 -8.42 -3.05
C THR A 230 16.22 -8.28 -1.90
N CYS A 231 17.32 -7.55 -2.06
CA CYS A 231 18.37 -7.44 -1.04
C CYS A 231 18.27 -6.17 -0.19
N ASP A 232 17.74 -5.08 -0.73
CA ASP A 232 17.60 -3.83 0.03
C ASP A 232 16.50 -2.88 -0.51
N PRO A 233 15.24 -3.36 -0.56
CA PRO A 233 14.12 -2.57 -1.06
C PRO A 233 13.83 -1.36 -0.17
N TYR A 234 13.27 -0.32 -0.80
CA TYR A 234 12.78 0.88 -0.11
C TYR A 234 11.42 0.62 0.55
N ILE A 235 10.57 -0.20 -0.07
CA ILE A 235 9.26 -0.58 0.49
C ILE A 235 9.05 -2.08 0.28
N CYS A 236 8.73 -2.77 1.36
CA CYS A 236 8.28 -4.15 1.35
C CYS A 236 6.76 -4.20 1.35
N HIS A 237 6.17 -5.03 0.49
CA HIS A 237 4.72 -5.13 0.34
C HIS A 237 4.25 -6.58 0.46
N PHE A 238 3.48 -6.84 1.53
CA PHE A 238 3.02 -8.18 1.89
C PHE A 238 1.73 -8.57 1.15
N THR A 239 1.73 -8.46 -0.19
CA THR A 239 0.57 -8.66 -1.07
C THR A 239 -0.17 -10.00 -0.88
N ASN A 240 0.54 -11.05 -0.45
CA ASN A 240 -0.02 -12.38 -0.23
C ASN A 240 -0.20 -12.65 1.27
N ILE A 241 0.74 -13.36 1.89
CA ILE A 241 0.63 -13.77 3.28
C ILE A 241 1.11 -12.63 4.18
N LYS A 242 0.22 -12.19 5.07
CA LYS A 242 0.44 -11.02 5.90
C LYS A 242 1.39 -11.32 7.05
N PRO A 243 2.29 -10.39 7.41
CA PRO A 243 3.34 -10.64 8.41
C PRO A 243 2.78 -10.88 9.83
N TRP A 244 1.56 -10.41 10.11
CA TRP A 244 0.87 -10.61 11.38
C TRP A 244 0.22 -11.99 11.53
N THR A 245 0.06 -12.77 10.46
CA THR A 245 -0.43 -14.16 10.60
C THR A 245 0.64 -15.09 11.14
N MET A 246 1.93 -14.73 10.99
CA MET A 246 3.09 -15.54 11.36
C MET A 246 3.10 -16.96 10.74
N THR A 247 2.32 -17.19 9.69
CA THR A 247 2.18 -18.50 9.04
C THR A 247 3.15 -18.70 7.88
N TYR A 248 3.81 -17.63 7.42
CA TYR A 248 4.67 -17.67 6.25
C TYR A 248 5.81 -16.68 6.36
N THR A 249 7.03 -17.17 6.11
CA THR A 249 8.28 -16.43 6.33
C THR A 249 9.13 -16.31 5.06
N ALA A 250 8.55 -16.58 3.87
CA ALA A 250 9.32 -16.51 2.63
C ALA A 250 9.73 -15.07 2.26
N HIS A 251 8.94 -14.07 2.66
CA HIS A 251 9.34 -12.67 2.53
C HIS A 251 10.38 -12.35 3.62
N PRO A 252 11.65 -12.09 3.28
CA PRO A 252 12.75 -12.04 4.25
C PRO A 252 12.56 -10.94 5.31
N TYR A 253 11.88 -9.85 4.96
CA TYR A 253 11.62 -8.71 5.85
C TYR A 253 10.31 -8.79 6.66
N TRP A 254 9.63 -9.95 6.71
CA TRP A 254 8.35 -10.08 7.43
C TRP A 254 8.42 -9.66 8.91
N PHE A 255 9.59 -9.82 9.53
CA PHE A 255 9.81 -9.52 10.94
C PHE A 255 9.81 -8.01 11.24
N GLU A 256 10.13 -7.15 10.26
CA GLU A 256 10.19 -5.70 10.42
C GLU A 256 8.81 -5.13 10.80
N TYR A 257 7.71 -5.75 10.34
CA TYR A 257 6.35 -5.43 10.79
C TYR A 257 6.24 -5.39 12.33
N TRP A 258 6.84 -6.37 13.01
CA TRP A 258 6.79 -6.49 14.46
C TRP A 258 7.70 -5.47 15.16
N GLU A 259 8.79 -5.06 14.51
CA GLU A 259 9.66 -4.01 15.01
C GLU A 259 8.95 -2.65 14.99
N TYR A 260 8.24 -2.33 13.90
CA TYR A 260 7.45 -1.09 13.81
C TYR A 260 6.21 -1.13 14.69
N LEU A 261 5.52 -2.26 14.81
CA LEU A 261 4.40 -2.43 15.74
C LEU A 261 4.77 -2.10 17.19
N ALA A 262 5.98 -2.46 17.62
CA ALA A 262 6.49 -2.13 18.96
C ALA A 262 6.69 -0.62 19.19
N ARG A 263 6.65 0.22 18.13
CA ARG A 263 6.76 1.69 18.18
C ARG A 263 5.40 2.40 18.18
N THR A 264 4.31 1.65 18.23
CA THR A 264 2.94 2.18 18.14
C THR A 264 2.18 2.01 19.46
N SER A 265 1.01 2.66 19.56
CA SER A 265 0.04 2.46 20.64
C SER A 265 -0.50 1.03 20.74
N PHE A 266 -0.26 0.19 19.72
CA PHE A 266 -0.65 -1.22 19.69
C PHE A 266 0.41 -2.16 20.29
N ALA A 267 1.56 -1.62 20.72
CA ALA A 267 2.60 -2.40 21.37
C ALA A 267 2.07 -3.19 22.58
N GLY A 268 2.55 -4.44 22.74
CA GLY A 268 2.21 -5.28 23.89
C GLY A 268 0.81 -5.93 23.86
N ARG A 269 0.02 -5.77 22.78
CA ARG A 269 -1.20 -6.57 22.59
C ARG A 269 -0.88 -8.06 22.59
N LYS A 270 -1.75 -8.87 23.20
CA LYS A 270 -1.58 -10.34 23.25
C LYS A 270 -2.03 -10.93 21.91
N TYR A 271 -1.08 -11.36 21.10
CA TYR A 271 -1.36 -12.13 19.88
C TYR A 271 -1.56 -13.61 20.25
N TRP A 272 -2.76 -14.13 20.01
CA TRP A 272 -3.12 -15.53 20.28
C TRP A 272 -2.99 -16.36 18.99
N GLY A 273 -2.18 -17.41 19.04
CA GLY A 273 -1.93 -18.36 17.94
C GLY A 273 -0.83 -19.36 18.32
N ILE A 274 -0.77 -20.51 17.62
CA ILE A 274 0.13 -21.67 17.88
C ILE A 274 1.63 -21.28 17.95
N VAL A 275 2.00 -20.10 17.46
CA VAL A 275 3.38 -19.68 17.20
C VAL A 275 4.09 -19.05 18.41
N LYS A 276 3.38 -18.76 19.50
CA LYS A 276 4.01 -18.22 20.73
C LYS A 276 5.11 -19.14 21.28
N LYS A 277 5.07 -20.44 20.96
CA LYS A 277 5.94 -21.45 21.55
C LYS A 277 7.27 -21.69 20.83
N GLN A 278 7.46 -21.22 19.59
CA GLN A 278 8.70 -21.48 18.82
C GLN A 278 9.58 -20.24 18.57
N PHE A 279 9.01 -19.05 18.35
CA PHE A 279 9.80 -17.85 18.03
C PHE A 279 10.00 -16.87 19.20
N LEU A 280 9.17 -17.00 20.24
CA LEU A 280 9.15 -16.16 21.45
C LEU A 280 9.54 -16.95 22.72
N SER A 281 10.14 -18.14 22.59
CA SER A 281 10.44 -19.03 23.72
C SER A 281 11.93 -19.19 24.01
N SER A 282 12.82 -18.61 23.18
CA SER A 282 14.24 -18.51 23.51
C SER A 282 14.58 -17.09 23.96
N ASP A 283 15.19 -16.96 25.13
CA ASP A 283 15.71 -15.68 25.66
C ASP A 283 16.82 -15.04 24.78
N GLN A 284 17.16 -15.71 23.67
CA GLN A 284 18.12 -15.29 22.65
C GLN A 284 17.48 -14.74 21.36
N SER A 285 16.16 -14.88 21.17
CA SER A 285 15.49 -14.30 19.99
C SER A 285 15.51 -12.77 20.06
N LEU A 286 16.15 -12.13 19.09
CA LEU A 286 16.17 -10.65 18.95
C LEU A 286 14.74 -10.10 18.87
N LEU A 287 13.84 -10.84 18.22
CA LEU A 287 12.40 -10.56 18.16
C LEU A 287 11.73 -10.66 19.54
N TYR A 288 12.10 -11.65 20.36
CA TYR A 288 11.60 -11.80 21.73
C TYR A 288 12.02 -10.62 22.61
N ARG A 289 13.24 -10.11 22.45
CA ARG A 289 13.72 -8.93 23.18
C ARG A 289 13.01 -7.66 22.70
N LEU A 290 12.83 -7.47 21.39
CA LEU A 290 12.17 -6.29 20.82
C LEU A 290 10.68 -6.20 21.19
N VAL A 291 9.96 -7.34 21.25
CA VAL A 291 8.53 -7.37 21.59
C VAL A 291 8.28 -7.26 23.11
N ARG A 292 9.27 -7.52 23.98
CA ARG A 292 9.12 -7.49 25.44
C ARG A 292 9.57 -6.18 26.11
N PHE A 293 10.28 -5.28 25.41
CA PHE A 293 10.74 -4.00 25.97
C PHE A 293 9.69 -2.87 25.82
N VAL A 294 8.54 -3.04 26.46
CA VAL A 294 7.77 -1.91 27.02
C VAL A 294 7.25 -2.34 28.38
N LYS A 295 8.11 -2.24 29.40
CA LYS A 295 7.75 -2.10 30.83
C LYS A 295 9.01 -1.85 31.67
N LYS A 296 9.26 -0.58 31.97
CA LYS A 296 9.41 -0.10 33.35
C LYS A 296 8.57 1.15 33.48
#